data_AF-A0A358NE73-F1
#
_entry.id   AF-A0A358NE73-F1
#
_cell.length_a   1.000
_cell.length_b   1.000
_cell.length_c   1.000
_cell.angle_alpha   90.00
_cell.angle_beta   90.00
_cell.angle_gamma   90.00
#
_symmetry.space_group_name_H-M   'P 1'
#
loop_
_entity.id
_entity.type
_entity.pdbx_description
1 polymer ?
#
loop_
_entity_poly.entity_id
_entity_poly.type
_entity_poly.pdbx_seq_one_letter_code
_entity_poly.pdbx_strand_id
1 'polypeptide(L)' 'RLREIRQDSEIRYIKHVLNRCDNNISEAARVLDISRRQLYNKLYEYNISL' A
#
# COMPACT_ATOMS: atom_id res chain seq x y z
N ARG A 1 10.29 -2.08 -17.85
CA ARG A 1 9.46 -0.92 -18.22
C ARG A 1 8.01 -0.98 -17.74
N LEU A 2 7.09 -1.81 -18.28
CA LEU A 2 5.67 -1.79 -17.84
C LEU A 2 5.48 -2.27 -16.39
N ARG A 3 6.24 -3.30 -15.98
CA ARG A 3 6.24 -3.83 -14.61
C ARG A 3 6.62 -2.76 -13.58
N GLU A 4 7.69 -2.02 -13.84
CA GLU A 4 8.15 -0.94 -12.95
C GLU A 4 7.11 0.19 -12.86
N ILE A 5 6.53 0.61 -13.98
CA ILE A 5 5.48 1.64 -14.00
C ILE A 5 4.28 1.22 -13.13
N ARG A 6 3.87 -0.05 -13.21
CA ARG A 6 2.79 -0.60 -12.38
C ARG A 6 3.17 -0.60 -10.91
N GLN A 7 4.37 -1.07 -10.59
CA GLN A 7 4.88 -1.10 -9.22
C GLN A 7 4.97 0.30 -8.62
N ASP A 8 5.51 1.28 -9.35
CA ASP A 8 5.60 2.67 -8.88
C ASP A 8 4.23 3.29 -8.64
N SER A 9 3.27 2.97 -9.52
CA SER A 9 1.89 3.45 -9.38
C SER A 9 1.20 2.84 -8.16
N GLU A 10 1.42 1.55 -7.91
CA GLU A 10 0.93 0.86 -6.73
C GLU A 10 1.54 1.40 -5.44
N ILE A 11 2.88 1.60 -5.40
CA ILE A 11 3.58 2.20 -4.25
C ILE A 11 3.00 3.59 -3.92
N ARG A 12 2.82 4.45 -4.93
CA ARG A 12 2.23 5.78 -4.73
C ARG A 12 0.82 5.70 -4.18
N TYR A 13 0.00 4.80 -4.71
CA TYR A 13 -1.38 4.66 -4.27
C TYR A 13 -1.48 4.13 -2.83
N ILE A 14 -0.67 3.11 -2.48
CA ILE A 14 -0.59 2.59 -1.11
C ILE A 14 -0.19 3.69 -0.13
N LYS A 15 0.88 4.46 -0.42
CA LYS A 15 1.32 5.57 0.44
C LYS A 15 0.25 6.65 0.59
N HIS A 16 -0.44 6.99 -0.49
CA HIS A 16 -1.54 7.95 -0.45
C HIS A 16 -2.69 7.48 0.46
N VAL A 17 -3.11 6.22 0.34
CA VAL A 17 -4.17 5.67 1.19
C VAL A 17 -3.73 5.60 2.65
N LEU A 18 -2.52 5.12 2.94
CA LEU A 18 -1.99 5.11 4.30
C LEU A 18 -2.02 6.50 4.95
N ASN A 19 -1.58 7.53 4.22
CA ASN A 19 -1.59 8.89 4.72
C ASN A 19 -3.02 9.41 4.97
N ARG A 20 -3.99 9.13 4.08
CA ARG A 20 -5.40 9.50 4.28
C ARG A 20 -6.08 8.76 5.44
N CYS A 21 -5.51 7.64 5.85
CA CYS A 21 -6.03 6.80 6.93
C CYS A 21 -5.22 6.97 8.22
N ASP A 22 -4.36 8.00 8.34
CA ASP A 22 -3.48 8.23 9.50
C ASP A 22 -2.68 6.97 9.89
N ASN A 23 -2.14 6.28 8.88
CA ASN A 23 -1.43 5.00 9.01
C ASN A 23 -2.23 3.86 9.67
N ASN A 24 -3.56 3.99 9.78
CA ASN A 24 -4.42 2.90 10.24
C ASN A 24 -4.49 1.79 9.18
N ILE A 25 -3.70 0.74 9.38
CA ILE A 25 -3.59 -0.41 8.47
C ILE A 25 -4.93 -1.09 8.21
N SER A 26 -5.82 -1.15 9.21
CA SER A 26 -7.12 -1.80 9.05
C SER A 26 -8.06 -1.00 8.15
N GLU A 27 -8.04 0.33 8.27
CA GLU A 27 -8.79 1.23 7.40
C GLU A 27 -8.17 1.28 5.99
N ALA A 28 -6.85 1.44 5.89
CA ALA A 28 -6.15 1.45 4.60
C ALA A 28 -6.37 0.16 3.80
N ALA A 29 -6.34 -1.01 4.44
CA ALA A 29 -6.61 -2.28 3.79
C ALA A 29 -8.05 -2.37 3.25
N ARG A 30 -9.04 -1.83 3.98
CA ARG A 30 -10.43 -1.73 3.50
C ARG A 30 -10.55 -0.82 2.28
N VAL A 31 -9.87 0.33 2.29
CA VAL A 31 -9.87 1.28 1.15
C VAL A 31 -9.17 0.70 -0.08
N LEU A 32 -8.11 -0.10 0.12
CA LEU A 32 -7.37 -0.78 -0.95
C LEU A 32 -8.06 -2.06 -1.45
N ASP A 33 -9.16 -2.48 -0.83
CA ASP A 33 -9.89 -3.73 -1.09
C ASP A 33 -8.98 -4.98 -1.03
N ILE A 34 -8.14 -5.04 0.00
CA ILE A 34 -7.26 -6.18 0.27
C ILE A 34 -7.30 -6.54 1.75
N SER A 35 -6.87 -7.75 2.09
CA SER A 35 -6.68 -8.11 3.50
C SER A 35 -5.52 -7.33 4.13
N ARG A 36 -5.57 -7.11 5.45
CA ARG A 36 -4.46 -6.54 6.22
C ARG A 36 -3.14 -7.30 5.99
N ARG A 37 -3.20 -8.63 5.86
CA ARG A 37 -2.02 -9.47 5.57
C ARG A 37 -1.41 -9.14 4.21
N GLN A 38 -2.23 -8.97 3.18
CA GLN A 38 -1.75 -8.56 1.86
C GLN A 38 -1.14 -7.16 1.91
N LEU A 39 -1.73 -6.22 2.65
CA LEU A 39 -1.15 -4.90 2.83
C LEU A 39 0.23 -5.00 3.51
N TYR A 40 0.36 -5.70 4.65
CA TYR A 40 1.65 -5.91 5.30
C TYR A 40 2.71 -6.51 4.37
N ASN A 41 2.34 -7.52 3.57
CA ASN A 41 3.26 -8.12 2.61
C ASN A 41 3.75 -7.09 1.57
N LYS A 42 2.86 -6.23 1.07
CA LYS A 42 3.23 -5.15 0.13
C LYS A 42 4.13 -4.10 0.78
N LEU A 43 3.87 -3.73 2.04
CA LEU A 43 4.75 -2.80 2.78
C LEU A 43 6.15 -3.37 2.92
N TYR A 44 6.26 -4.65 3.24
CA TYR A 44 7.55 -5.35 3.32
C TYR A 44 8.23 -5.46 1.96
N GLU A 45 7.52 -5.93 0.93
CA GLU A 45 8.04 -6.08 -0.44
C GLU A 45 8.57 -4.77 -1.02
N TYR A 46 7.89 -3.65 -0.73
CA TYR A 46 8.23 -2.33 -1.25
C TYR A 46 9.05 -1.46 -0.28
N ASN A 47 9.45 -1.99 0.88
CA ASN A 47 10.18 -1.25 1.92
C ASN A 47 9.48 0.07 2.30
N ILE A 48 8.15 0.04 2.46
CA ILE A 48 7.35 1.19 2.89
C ILE A 48 7.29 1.20 4.42
N SER A 49 7.98 2.15 5.05
CA SER A 49 7.87 2.42 6.47
C SER A 49 6.60 3.23 6.80
N LEU A 50 6.03 2.97 7.97
CA LEU A 50 4.84 3.66 8.50
C LEU A 50 5.24 4.79 9.44
#